data_AF-A0AAE4UB87-F1
#
_entry.id   AF-A0AAE4UB87-F1
#
_cell.length_a   1.000
_cell.length_b   1.000
_cell.length_c   1.000
_cell.angle_alpha   90.00
_cell.angle_beta   90.00
_cell.angle_gamma   90.00
#
_symmetry.space_group_name_H-M   'P 1'
#
loop_
_entity.id
_entity.type
_entity.pdbx_description
1 polymer ?
#
loop_
_entity_poly.entity_id
_entity_poly.type
_entity_poly.pdbx_seq_one_letter_code
_entity_poly.pdbx_strand_id
1 'polypeptide(L)'
;MVPVTCRTEYLTARHHRSASAAWIVMMVALVGLVGLNIAGVDGLVISAVVAGLLALSLFAAAYGRLGKRGAVLLTVDDDTVYFGDEDRTLVSYPLTALRSFAIGGPADDTSPMAGQRAQHLTVFGQKYLELTFAREQPRVGTGVDEDLDSDFWRVAIIEGDPAAAVVIDRLKQYAPQCVSTQKGSTQKSSTQKSSTRPRAAAEQREKVSVASVSPDHDASSDDHSPVDLRRPRIADAGSDEAAQRLWEEATRRHDEILGVYGSYELDPALLLRYPAVTDVTVEQTQTFHLALDEATALRTDAYPGNRGRADAYQQSVAALRRAWIACEKHGRRIGAGYLEPADRDALDTALKLYKHAEASSTPAEQATYYGRVRDIVTTMSDRGVLHPPEAAVAELHAVTRRALEAGTPQV
;
A
#
# COMPACT_ATOMS: atom_id res chain seq x y z
N MET A 1 15.03 -13.37 -5.88
CA MET A 1 15.57 -12.13 -5.28
C MET A 1 14.45 -11.53 -4.44
N VAL A 2 14.62 -10.33 -3.90
CA VAL A 2 13.71 -9.78 -2.87
C VAL A 2 13.14 -8.46 -3.33
N PRO A 3 11.82 -8.21 -3.32
CA PRO A 3 11.29 -6.93 -3.80
C PRO A 3 11.82 -5.77 -2.95
N VAL A 4 12.56 -4.84 -3.57
CA VAL A 4 13.09 -3.64 -2.90
C VAL A 4 12.19 -2.48 -3.26
N THR A 5 11.67 -1.80 -2.23
CA THR A 5 10.80 -0.63 -2.39
C THR A 5 11.50 0.62 -1.90
N CYS A 6 11.61 1.64 -2.75
CA CYS A 6 11.94 3.00 -2.32
C CYS A 6 10.67 3.86 -2.30
N ARG A 7 10.58 4.72 -1.27
CA ARG A 7 9.44 5.60 -1.02
C ARG A 7 9.92 7.05 -1.01
N THR A 8 9.41 7.86 -1.94
CA THR A 8 9.71 9.28 -2.03
C THR A 8 8.49 10.10 -1.59
N GLU A 9 8.52 10.61 -0.36
CA GLU A 9 7.45 11.47 0.17
C GLU A 9 7.45 12.86 -0.48
N TYR A 10 6.26 13.43 -0.67
CA TYR A 10 6.10 14.81 -1.11
C TYR A 10 4.91 15.50 -0.46
N LEU A 11 4.99 16.83 -0.43
CA LEU A 11 3.88 17.67 0.02
C LEU A 11 2.84 17.75 -1.09
N THR A 12 1.65 17.19 -0.82
CA THR A 12 0.47 17.33 -1.66
C THR A 12 0.03 18.80 -1.80
N ALA A 13 -0.73 19.10 -2.87
CA ALA A 13 -1.32 20.41 -3.10
C ALA A 13 -2.24 20.90 -1.96
N ARG A 14 -2.70 20.00 -1.09
CA ARG A 14 -3.47 20.33 0.12
C ARG A 14 -2.59 21.05 1.15
N HIS A 15 -1.36 20.59 1.37
CA HIS A 15 -0.42 21.22 2.29
C HIS A 15 -0.04 22.64 1.83
N HIS A 16 0.23 22.81 0.53
CA HIS A 16 0.49 24.13 -0.04
C HIS A 16 -0.71 25.06 0.10
N ARG A 17 -1.92 24.60 -0.22
CA ARG A 17 -3.15 25.41 -0.06
C ARG A 17 -3.40 25.80 1.40
N SER A 18 -3.20 24.88 2.35
CA SER A 18 -3.35 25.20 3.78
C SER A 18 -2.30 26.19 4.28
N ALA A 19 -1.05 26.09 3.81
CA ALA A 19 0.01 27.02 4.17
C ALA A 19 -0.26 28.42 3.60
N SER A 20 -0.68 28.51 2.34
CA SER A 20 -1.08 29.79 1.72
C SER A 20 -2.29 30.40 2.41
N ALA A 21 -3.31 29.60 2.75
CA ALA A 21 -4.49 30.07 3.46
C ALA A 21 -4.14 30.59 4.86
N ALA A 22 -3.31 29.86 5.62
CA ALA A 22 -2.85 30.30 6.93
C ALA A 22 -2.10 31.64 6.84
N TRP A 23 -1.23 31.80 5.84
CA TRP A 23 -0.49 33.04 5.61
C TRP A 23 -1.40 34.21 5.23
N ILE A 24 -2.38 34.00 4.34
CA ILE A 24 -3.36 35.02 3.96
C ILE A 24 -4.16 35.48 5.19
N VAL A 25 -4.68 34.55 5.99
CA VAL A 25 -5.46 34.87 7.20
C VAL A 25 -4.61 35.65 8.21
N MET A 26 -3.32 35.31 8.35
CA MET A 26 -2.39 36.04 9.20
C MET A 26 -2.17 37.49 8.71
N MET A 27 -2.02 37.70 7.40
CA MET A 27 -1.89 39.03 6.82
C MET A 27 -3.18 39.85 6.97
N VAL A 28 -4.35 39.21 6.81
CA VAL A 28 -5.65 39.85 7.07
C VAL A 28 -5.79 40.25 8.54
N ALA A 29 -5.32 39.42 9.48
CA ALA A 29 -5.31 39.77 10.91
C ALA A 29 -4.44 41.00 11.19
N LEU A 30 -3.25 41.09 10.55
CA LEU A 30 -2.34 42.21 10.68
C LEU A 30 -2.95 43.52 10.14
N VAL A 31 -3.51 43.46 8.93
CA VAL A 31 -4.16 44.63 8.30
C VAL A 31 -5.42 45.04 9.07
N GLY A 32 -6.20 44.06 9.54
CA GLY A 32 -7.39 44.28 10.35
C GLY A 32 -7.05 44.98 11.68
N LEU A 33 -6.00 44.54 12.38
CA LEU A 33 -5.51 45.18 13.60
C LEU A 33 -5.22 46.68 13.36
N VAL A 34 -4.48 47.00 12.30
CA VAL A 34 -4.14 48.39 11.97
C VAL A 34 -5.38 49.19 11.58
N GLY A 35 -6.25 48.63 10.73
CA GLY A 35 -7.46 49.31 10.26
C GLY A 35 -8.48 49.58 11.37
N LEU A 36 -8.73 48.60 12.25
CA LEU A 36 -9.63 48.74 13.39
C LEU A 36 -9.10 49.74 14.42
N ASN A 37 -7.78 49.77 14.62
CA ASN A 37 -7.13 50.75 15.51
C ASN A 37 -7.28 52.18 14.96
N ILE A 38 -7.06 52.38 13.65
CA ILE A 38 -7.27 53.69 13.00
C ILE A 38 -8.74 54.14 13.07
N ALA A 39 -9.68 53.19 12.97
CA ALA A 39 -11.12 53.46 13.05
C ALA A 39 -11.63 53.75 14.48
N GLY A 40 -10.76 53.70 15.50
CA GLY A 40 -11.12 53.99 16.89
C GLY A 40 -12.05 52.96 17.52
N VAL A 41 -12.01 51.71 17.05
CA VAL A 41 -12.82 50.62 17.61
C VAL A 41 -12.31 50.24 19.00
N ASP A 42 -13.24 49.80 19.86
CA ASP A 42 -12.93 49.38 21.22
C ASP A 42 -11.86 48.27 21.26
N GLY A 43 -10.89 48.42 22.18
CA GLY A 43 -9.74 47.52 22.29
C GLY A 43 -10.10 46.06 22.57
N LEU A 44 -11.21 45.81 23.28
CA LEU A 44 -11.68 44.46 23.54
C LEU A 44 -12.17 43.80 22.25
N VAL A 45 -12.91 44.55 21.42
CA VAL A 45 -13.37 44.08 20.10
C VAL A 45 -12.20 43.81 19.16
N ILE A 46 -11.19 44.70 19.13
CA ILE A 46 -9.97 44.50 18.34
C ILE A 46 -9.26 43.21 18.76
N SER A 47 -9.06 43.01 20.07
CA SER A 47 -8.37 41.84 20.59
C SER A 47 -9.11 40.54 20.26
N ALA A 48 -10.44 40.52 20.37
CA ALA A 48 -11.26 39.35 20.07
C ALA A 48 -11.21 38.97 18.58
N VAL A 49 -11.30 39.96 17.68
CA VAL A 49 -11.24 39.74 16.22
C VAL A 49 -9.86 39.24 15.80
N VAL A 50 -8.79 39.87 16.29
CA VAL A 50 -7.42 39.48 15.95
C VAL A 50 -7.07 38.11 16.53
N ALA A 51 -7.46 37.82 17.76
CA ALA A 51 -7.28 36.50 18.36
C ALA A 51 -8.03 35.41 17.58
N GLY A 52 -9.27 35.68 17.14
CA GLY A 52 -10.04 34.77 16.30
C GLY A 52 -9.37 34.47 14.96
N LEU A 53 -8.84 35.50 14.28
CA LEU A 53 -8.13 35.34 13.00
C LEU A 53 -6.80 34.60 13.17
N LEU A 54 -6.05 34.87 14.25
CA LEU A 54 -4.82 34.14 14.57
C LEU A 54 -5.11 32.66 14.88
N ALA A 55 -6.16 32.39 15.66
CA ALA A 55 -6.59 31.01 15.94
C ALA A 55 -6.98 30.28 14.65
N LEU A 56 -7.69 30.96 13.72
CA LEU A 56 -8.06 30.40 12.42
C LEU A 56 -6.83 30.13 11.53
N SER A 57 -5.84 31.02 11.54
CA SER A 57 -4.57 30.85 10.82
C SER A 57 -3.79 29.63 11.35
N LEU A 58 -3.64 29.51 12.67
CA LEU A 58 -2.99 28.37 13.31
C LEU A 58 -3.75 27.07 13.05
N PHE A 59 -5.08 27.10 13.10
CA PHE A 59 -5.92 25.96 12.77
C PHE A 59 -5.73 25.52 11.31
N ALA A 60 -5.70 26.45 10.35
CA ALA A 60 -5.44 26.14 8.95
C ALA A 60 -4.05 25.53 8.74
N ALA A 61 -3.02 26.05 9.41
CA ALA A 61 -1.66 25.50 9.35
C ALA A 61 -1.57 24.09 9.97
N ALA A 62 -2.23 23.88 11.12
CA ALA A 62 -2.29 22.58 11.79
C ALA A 62 -3.06 21.56 10.93
N TYR A 63 -4.23 21.93 10.42
CA TYR A 63 -5.04 21.09 9.53
C TYR A 63 -4.27 20.66 8.29
N GLY A 64 -3.43 21.54 7.76
CA GLY A 64 -2.45 21.21 6.73
C GLY A 64 -1.51 20.08 7.16
N ARG A 65 -0.87 20.19 8.33
CA ARG A 65 0.13 19.20 8.81
C ARG A 65 -0.46 17.85 9.20
N LEU A 66 -1.75 17.79 9.52
CA LEU A 66 -2.47 16.56 9.90
C LEU A 66 -2.83 15.65 8.71
N GLY A 67 -2.68 16.14 7.47
CA GLY A 67 -2.90 15.31 6.27
C GLY A 67 -1.80 14.27 6.05
N LYS A 68 -2.17 13.08 5.58
CA LYS A 68 -1.20 12.07 5.10
C LYS A 68 -0.35 12.69 3.98
N ARG A 69 0.96 12.48 4.03
CA ARG A 69 1.89 12.91 2.97
C ARG A 69 1.72 11.96 1.79
N GLY A 70 1.68 12.51 0.58
CA GLY A 70 1.71 11.70 -0.64
C GLY A 70 3.09 11.06 -0.77
N ALA A 71 3.16 9.89 -1.40
CA ALA A 71 4.42 9.20 -1.59
C ALA A 71 4.44 8.46 -2.92
N VAL A 72 5.51 8.69 -3.70
CA VAL A 72 5.82 7.89 -4.87
C VAL A 72 6.50 6.62 -4.40
N LEU A 73 5.97 5.47 -4.80
CA LEU A 73 6.51 4.16 -4.52
C LEU A 73 7.13 3.61 -5.81
N LEU A 74 8.33 3.06 -5.69
CA LEU A 74 8.98 2.28 -6.73
C LEU A 74 9.50 0.99 -6.10
N THR A 75 8.94 -0.13 -6.54
CA THR A 75 9.30 -1.47 -6.08
C THR A 75 9.88 -2.27 -7.24
N VAL A 76 11.06 -2.84 -7.08
CA VAL A 76 11.66 -3.75 -8.05
C VAL A 76 11.75 -5.15 -7.45
N ASP A 77 11.04 -6.08 -8.05
CA ASP A 77 11.08 -7.51 -7.74
C ASP A 77 12.04 -8.27 -8.68
N ASP A 78 11.97 -9.60 -8.67
CA ASP A 78 12.81 -10.50 -9.50
C ASP A 78 12.64 -10.29 -10.99
N ASP A 79 11.40 -10.11 -11.43
CA ASP A 79 11.01 -10.09 -12.83
C ASP A 79 10.13 -8.88 -13.19
N THR A 80 9.73 -8.06 -12.21
CA THR A 80 8.72 -7.02 -12.39
C THR A 80 9.09 -5.75 -11.62
N VAL A 81 8.85 -4.60 -12.25
CA VAL A 81 8.93 -3.28 -11.63
C VAL A 81 7.52 -2.76 -11.41
N TYR A 82 7.24 -2.30 -10.19
CA TYR A 82 6.01 -1.64 -9.80
C TYR A 82 6.31 -0.19 -9.45
N PHE A 83 5.52 0.76 -9.95
CA PHE A 83 5.61 2.14 -9.51
C PHE A 83 4.26 2.84 -9.51
N GLY A 84 4.09 3.80 -8.63
CA GLY A 84 2.85 4.55 -8.49
C GLY A 84 2.91 5.57 -7.36
N ASP A 85 1.79 6.23 -7.15
CA ASP A 85 1.55 7.10 -5.99
C ASP A 85 0.61 6.37 -5.01
N GLU A 86 0.70 6.66 -3.73
CA GLU A 86 -0.11 6.04 -2.65
C GLU A 86 -1.63 6.19 -2.89
N ASP A 87 -2.02 7.26 -3.57
CA ASP A 87 -3.42 7.55 -3.95
C ASP A 87 -3.83 6.95 -5.32
N ARG A 88 -2.92 6.28 -6.04
CA ARG A 88 -3.16 5.73 -7.39
C ARG A 88 -2.90 4.23 -7.47
N THR A 89 -3.54 3.59 -8.46
CA THR A 89 -3.24 2.21 -8.82
C THR A 89 -1.77 2.07 -9.22
N LEU A 90 -1.03 1.18 -8.57
CA LEU A 90 0.34 0.83 -8.97
C LEU A 90 0.34 0.28 -10.40
N VAL A 91 1.28 0.75 -11.21
CA VAL A 91 1.53 0.26 -12.56
C VAL A 91 2.69 -0.74 -12.50
N SER A 92 2.54 -1.87 -13.20
CA SER A 92 3.51 -2.96 -13.22
C SER A 92 4.02 -3.21 -14.63
N TYR A 93 5.33 -3.36 -14.80
CA TYR A 93 5.95 -3.81 -16.06
C TYR A 93 6.97 -4.91 -15.77
N PRO A 94 7.05 -5.95 -16.63
CA PRO A 94 8.12 -6.93 -16.49
C PRO A 94 9.48 -6.27 -16.80
N LEU A 95 10.52 -6.65 -16.06
CA LEU A 95 11.90 -6.20 -16.25
C LEU A 95 12.43 -6.56 -17.65
N THR A 96 11.91 -7.63 -18.25
CA THR A 96 12.22 -8.02 -19.64
C THR A 96 11.72 -7.01 -20.67
N ALA A 97 10.71 -6.20 -20.34
CA ALA A 97 10.23 -5.13 -21.20
C ALA A 97 11.07 -3.84 -21.04
N LEU A 98 11.97 -3.74 -20.06
CA LEU A 98 12.78 -2.55 -19.85
C LEU A 98 13.80 -2.39 -20.99
N ARG A 99 13.64 -1.36 -21.81
CA ARG A 99 14.54 -1.04 -22.94
C ARG A 99 15.72 -0.18 -22.51
N SER A 100 15.45 0.84 -21.69
CA SER A 100 16.47 1.76 -21.20
C SER A 100 16.08 2.34 -19.85
N PHE A 101 17.10 2.71 -19.07
CA PHE A 101 16.92 3.52 -17.88
C PHE A 101 18.01 4.60 -17.78
N ALA A 102 17.64 5.77 -17.27
CA ALA A 102 18.58 6.87 -17.00
C ALA A 102 18.22 7.56 -15.69
N ILE A 103 19.21 8.23 -15.07
CA ILE A 103 18.98 9.06 -13.88
C ILE A 103 18.94 10.52 -14.35
N GLY A 104 17.78 11.14 -14.22
CA GLY A 104 17.56 12.56 -14.47
C GLY A 104 17.95 13.42 -13.27
N GLY A 105 18.37 14.65 -13.54
CA GLY A 105 18.67 15.66 -12.53
C GLY A 105 17.46 16.05 -11.67
N PRO A 106 17.64 16.92 -10.66
CA PRO A 106 16.55 17.27 -9.75
C PRO A 106 15.37 17.86 -10.53
N ALA A 107 14.16 17.41 -10.23
CA ALA A 107 12.97 17.89 -10.92
C ALA A 107 12.66 19.34 -10.52
N ASP A 108 12.37 20.18 -11.52
CA ASP A 108 12.01 21.59 -11.34
C ASP A 108 10.60 21.78 -10.77
N ASP A 109 9.77 20.73 -10.76
CA ASP A 109 8.41 20.78 -10.24
C ASP A 109 7.91 19.39 -9.78
N THR A 110 6.97 19.40 -8.82
CA THR A 110 6.25 18.18 -8.44
C THR A 110 5.10 17.96 -9.41
N SER A 111 5.12 16.84 -10.13
CA SER A 111 4.09 16.57 -11.13
C SER A 111 2.71 16.42 -10.46
N PRO A 112 1.62 16.83 -11.12
CA PRO A 112 0.25 16.53 -10.65
C PRO A 112 -0.06 15.04 -10.70
N MET A 113 0.82 14.25 -11.33
CA MET A 113 0.72 12.81 -11.55
C MET A 113 -0.58 12.40 -12.26
N ALA A 114 -1.35 13.35 -12.83
CA ALA A 114 -2.71 13.20 -13.36
C ALA A 114 -2.83 13.53 -14.85
N GLY A 115 -3.88 13.00 -15.49
CA GLY A 115 -4.24 13.32 -16.86
C GLY A 115 -3.13 12.99 -17.86
N GLN A 116 -2.80 13.93 -18.75
CA GLN A 116 -1.74 13.78 -19.74
C GLN A 116 -0.32 13.62 -19.15
N ARG A 117 -0.13 13.90 -17.86
CA ARG A 117 1.16 13.76 -17.14
C ARG A 117 1.16 12.61 -16.12
N ALA A 118 0.27 11.62 -16.29
CA ALA A 118 0.21 10.45 -15.41
C ALA A 118 1.50 9.62 -15.39
N GLN A 119 2.31 9.72 -16.45
CA GLN A 119 3.58 9.00 -16.58
C GLN A 119 4.77 9.73 -15.92
N HIS A 120 4.55 10.95 -15.42
CA HIS A 120 5.57 11.73 -14.72
C HIS A 120 5.25 11.72 -13.22
N LEU A 121 5.98 10.92 -12.45
CA LEU A 121 5.95 10.82 -10.99
C LEU A 121 7.18 11.54 -10.40
N THR A 122 7.39 12.81 -10.79
CA THR A 122 8.51 13.63 -10.32
C THR A 122 8.15 14.41 -9.06
N VAL A 123 9.14 14.62 -8.18
CA VAL A 123 9.01 15.40 -6.94
C VAL A 123 10.03 16.54 -6.98
N PHE A 124 9.59 17.76 -6.69
CA PHE A 124 10.42 18.97 -6.70
C PHE A 124 11.71 18.78 -5.90
N GLY A 125 12.85 19.10 -6.53
CA GLY A 125 14.18 19.03 -5.91
C GLY A 125 14.74 17.61 -5.73
N GLN A 126 13.98 16.56 -6.08
CA GLN A 126 14.45 15.17 -6.05
C GLN A 126 14.88 14.70 -7.44
N LYS A 127 15.87 13.79 -7.48
CA LYS A 127 16.24 13.11 -8.72
C LYS A 127 15.11 12.18 -9.16
N TYR A 128 15.12 11.77 -10.41
CA TYR A 128 14.16 10.81 -10.93
C TYR A 128 14.82 9.80 -11.86
N LEU A 129 14.22 8.62 -11.95
CA LEU A 129 14.56 7.61 -12.93
C LEU A 129 13.69 7.80 -14.17
N GLU A 130 14.32 7.91 -15.32
CA GLU A 130 13.68 7.79 -16.63
C GLU A 130 13.68 6.32 -17.02
N LEU A 131 12.51 5.70 -17.16
CA LEU A 131 12.33 4.29 -17.49
C LEU A 131 11.58 4.19 -18.81
N THR A 132 12.12 3.43 -19.75
CA THR A 132 11.46 3.17 -21.04
C THR A 132 11.15 1.70 -21.17
N PHE A 133 9.87 1.35 -21.28
CA PHE A 133 9.39 -0.03 -21.42
C PHE A 133 8.85 -0.29 -22.83
N ALA A 134 9.05 -1.49 -23.35
CA ALA A 134 8.38 -1.98 -24.55
C ALA A 134 6.89 -2.16 -24.27
N ARG A 135 6.02 -1.68 -25.15
CA ARG A 135 4.57 -1.77 -24.98
C ARG A 135 4.06 -3.14 -25.48
N GLU A 136 3.29 -3.87 -24.67
CA GLU A 136 2.70 -5.18 -25.04
C GLU A 136 1.39 -5.08 -25.85
N GLN A 137 0.69 -3.93 -25.83
CA GLN A 137 -0.58 -3.74 -26.57
C GLN A 137 -0.61 -2.40 -27.35
N PRO A 138 -0.98 -2.38 -28.64
CA PRO A 138 -1.10 -1.14 -29.42
C PRO A 138 -2.29 -0.30 -28.94
N ARG A 139 -2.10 1.01 -28.78
CA ARG A 139 -3.23 1.94 -28.59
C ARG A 139 -3.98 2.09 -29.92
N VAL A 140 -5.27 1.79 -29.91
CA VAL A 140 -6.18 2.18 -31.00
C VAL A 140 -6.35 3.71 -30.92
N GLY A 141 -5.70 4.44 -31.84
CA GLY A 141 -6.04 5.83 -32.11
C GLY A 141 -4.86 6.80 -32.27
N THR A 142 -4.68 7.20 -33.54
CA THR A 142 -4.18 8.49 -34.07
C THR A 142 -2.73 8.90 -33.83
N GLY A 143 -1.99 8.98 -34.94
CA GLY A 143 -0.97 9.99 -35.18
C GLY A 143 0.38 9.42 -35.58
N VAL A 144 0.80 9.73 -36.80
CA VAL A 144 2.09 9.37 -37.42
C VAL A 144 3.24 10.01 -36.65
N ASP A 145 4.05 9.21 -35.96
CA ASP A 145 5.47 9.46 -35.68
C ASP A 145 6.14 8.15 -35.24
N GLU A 146 7.30 7.84 -35.81
CA GLU A 146 7.97 6.51 -35.82
C GLU A 146 8.64 6.06 -34.50
N ASP A 147 8.18 6.51 -33.32
CA ASP A 147 8.76 6.13 -32.00
C ASP A 147 7.73 5.57 -30.98
N LEU A 148 6.56 5.12 -31.46
CA LEU A 148 5.36 4.91 -30.64
C LEU A 148 5.23 3.57 -29.87
N ASP A 149 6.23 2.67 -29.92
CA ASP A 149 6.14 1.32 -29.32
C ASP A 149 6.71 1.19 -27.90
N SER A 150 7.02 2.32 -27.26
CA SER A 150 7.49 2.34 -25.86
C SER A 150 6.68 3.24 -24.94
N ASP A 151 6.55 2.81 -23.68
CA ASP A 151 6.03 3.63 -22.59
C ASP A 151 7.19 4.25 -21.82
N PHE A 152 7.16 5.57 -21.70
CA PHE A 152 8.18 6.35 -20.99
C PHE A 152 7.64 6.80 -19.63
N TRP A 153 8.43 6.61 -18.59
CA TRP A 153 8.08 6.94 -17.21
C TRP A 153 9.18 7.73 -16.52
N ARG A 154 8.79 8.70 -15.68
CA ARG A 154 9.71 9.40 -14.77
C ARG A 154 9.31 9.13 -13.34
N VAL A 155 10.19 8.58 -12.50
CA VAL A 155 9.86 8.18 -11.13
C VAL A 155 10.84 8.78 -10.12
N ALA A 156 10.33 9.55 -9.16
CA ALA A 156 11.16 10.24 -8.18
C ALA A 156 11.89 9.29 -7.23
N ILE A 157 13.17 9.57 -7.01
CA ILE A 157 14.06 8.83 -6.11
C ILE A 157 14.83 9.82 -5.21
N ILE A 158 15.08 9.40 -3.97
CA ILE A 158 15.88 10.19 -3.02
C ILE A 158 17.35 9.83 -3.20
N GLU A 159 18.16 10.83 -3.53
CA GLU A 159 19.61 10.67 -3.58
C GLU A 159 20.16 10.45 -2.16
N GLY A 160 20.61 9.23 -1.89
CA GLY A 160 21.10 8.81 -0.57
C GLY A 160 20.25 7.76 0.15
N ASP A 161 19.08 7.40 -0.39
CA ASP A 161 18.29 6.27 0.11
C ASP A 161 18.96 4.93 -0.26
N PRO A 162 19.33 4.07 0.71
CA PRO A 162 19.91 2.76 0.42
C PRO A 162 18.98 1.88 -0.42
N ALA A 163 17.67 2.00 -0.29
CA ALA A 163 16.72 1.25 -1.12
C ALA A 163 16.77 1.71 -2.59
N ALA A 164 16.85 3.01 -2.83
CA ALA A 164 17.00 3.57 -4.17
C ALA A 164 18.32 3.12 -4.85
N ALA A 165 19.43 3.05 -4.09
CA ALA A 165 20.70 2.55 -4.60
C ALA A 165 20.61 1.08 -5.08
N VAL A 166 19.97 0.22 -4.28
CA VAL A 166 19.77 -1.20 -4.63
C VAL A 166 18.83 -1.36 -5.84
N VAL A 167 17.78 -0.55 -5.93
CA VAL A 167 16.89 -0.50 -7.10
C VAL A 167 17.67 -0.17 -8.37
N ILE A 168 18.51 0.87 -8.32
CA ILE A 168 19.34 1.28 -9.46
C ILE A 168 20.29 0.17 -9.88
N ASP A 169 20.95 -0.48 -8.92
CA ASP A 169 21.89 -1.56 -9.21
C ASP A 169 21.22 -2.79 -9.82
N ARG A 170 19.96 -3.06 -9.48
CA ARG A 170 19.16 -4.12 -10.11
C ARG A 170 18.76 -3.75 -11.52
N LEU A 171 18.30 -2.52 -11.75
CA LEU A 171 17.95 -2.05 -13.10
C LEU A 171 19.17 -2.12 -14.03
N LYS A 172 20.38 -1.81 -13.54
CA LYS A 172 21.64 -1.99 -14.28
C LYS A 172 21.90 -3.44 -14.71
N GLN A 173 21.53 -4.42 -13.91
CA GLN A 173 21.77 -5.84 -14.22
C GLN A 173 20.91 -6.33 -15.40
N TYR A 174 19.71 -5.77 -15.56
CA TYR A 174 18.75 -6.19 -16.60
C TYR A 174 18.80 -5.35 -17.88
N ALA A 175 19.28 -4.10 -17.82
CA ALA A 175 19.43 -3.24 -18.99
C ALA A 175 20.87 -2.70 -19.12
N PRO A 176 21.77 -3.43 -19.81
CA PRO A 176 23.20 -3.09 -19.83
C PRO A 176 23.61 -1.95 -20.79
N GLN A 177 22.69 -1.25 -21.47
CA GLN A 177 23.08 -0.15 -22.36
C GLN A 177 23.15 1.20 -21.64
N CYS A 178 24.34 1.47 -21.08
CA CYS A 178 24.84 2.81 -20.85
C CYS A 178 25.06 3.51 -22.21
N VAL A 179 24.30 4.56 -22.51
CA VAL A 179 24.81 5.67 -23.34
C VAL A 179 24.79 6.93 -22.51
N SER A 180 25.93 7.14 -21.86
CA SER A 180 26.36 8.45 -21.41
C SER A 180 26.91 9.24 -22.61
N THR A 181 26.74 10.56 -22.56
CA THR A 181 27.29 11.65 -23.41
C THR A 181 26.50 11.97 -24.68
N GLN A 182 26.15 13.23 -24.99
CA GLN A 182 26.97 14.46 -25.17
C GLN A 182 25.98 15.65 -25.41
N LYS A 183 26.24 16.97 -25.36
CA LYS A 183 27.42 17.85 -25.14
C LYS A 183 26.90 19.30 -25.10
N GLY A 184 27.45 20.14 -24.23
CA GLY A 184 27.46 21.60 -24.39
C GLY A 184 28.88 22.09 -24.27
N SER A 185 29.63 22.07 -25.38
CA SER A 185 30.97 22.62 -25.47
C SER A 185 30.93 24.14 -25.55
N THR A 186 31.62 24.84 -24.64
CA THR A 186 32.20 26.14 -24.95
C THR A 186 33.69 26.11 -24.65
N GLN A 187 34.42 26.14 -25.75
CA GLN A 187 35.85 26.26 -25.91
C GLN A 187 36.36 27.58 -25.33
N LYS A 188 37.34 27.53 -24.42
CA LYS A 188 38.36 28.59 -24.30
C LYS A 188 39.70 28.02 -23.85
N SER A 189 40.62 28.09 -24.80
CA SER A 189 42.07 28.06 -24.71
C SER A 189 42.66 28.78 -23.50
N SER A 190 43.66 28.16 -22.85
CA SER A 190 44.99 28.76 -22.66
C SER A 190 45.97 27.80 -21.96
N THR A 191 47.12 27.63 -22.62
CA THR A 191 48.48 27.71 -22.06
C THR A 191 48.98 26.60 -21.12
N GLN A 192 49.61 25.59 -21.75
CA GLN A 192 51.06 25.36 -21.67
C GLN A 192 51.73 25.42 -20.28
N LYS A 193 52.14 24.26 -19.74
CA LYS A 193 53.56 24.01 -19.43
C LYS A 193 53.90 22.53 -19.27
N SER A 194 54.94 22.18 -19.99
CA SER A 194 55.73 20.96 -20.06
C SER A 194 56.42 20.56 -18.75
N SER A 195 56.52 19.25 -18.48
CA SER A 195 57.78 18.50 -18.31
C SER A 195 57.47 17.04 -18.00
N THR A 196 57.79 16.09 -18.89
CA THR A 196 59.04 15.30 -18.99
C THR A 196 58.92 13.94 -18.28
N ARG A 197 58.92 12.89 -19.12
CA ARG A 197 59.09 11.42 -18.90
C ARG A 197 60.32 11.05 -18.00
N PRO A 198 60.65 9.76 -17.70
CA PRO A 198 59.95 8.48 -17.96
C PRO A 198 60.01 7.36 -16.86
N ARG A 199 59.08 6.39 -16.95
CA ARG A 199 59.24 4.90 -16.97
C ARG A 199 60.10 4.16 -15.90
N ALA A 200 59.46 3.28 -15.11
CA ALA A 200 59.84 1.90 -14.73
C ALA A 200 58.68 1.30 -13.89
N ALA A 201 57.97 0.22 -14.26
CA ALA A 201 58.32 -1.22 -14.24
C ALA A 201 58.56 -1.80 -12.82
N ALA A 202 57.57 -2.57 -12.32
CA ALA A 202 57.61 -3.69 -11.34
C ALA A 202 56.20 -3.81 -10.72
N GLU A 203 55.32 -4.71 -11.16
CA GLU A 203 55.26 -6.13 -10.75
C GLU A 203 55.66 -6.39 -9.30
N GLN A 204 54.66 -6.55 -8.42
CA GLN A 204 54.77 -7.48 -7.31
C GLN A 204 53.39 -8.00 -6.88
N ARG A 205 53.35 -9.33 -6.89
CA ARG A 205 52.30 -10.29 -6.55
C ARG A 205 52.34 -10.51 -5.03
N GLU A 206 51.33 -11.23 -4.50
CA GLU A 206 51.33 -11.91 -3.19
C GLU A 206 51.05 -11.01 -1.96
N LYS A 207 50.20 -11.31 -0.96
CA LYS A 207 49.66 -12.56 -0.41
C LYS A 207 48.26 -12.38 0.19
N VAL A 208 47.48 -13.44 0.01
CA VAL A 208 46.33 -13.82 0.84
C VAL A 208 46.84 -14.30 2.20
N SER A 209 46.17 -13.88 3.28
CA SER A 209 46.33 -14.49 4.61
C SER A 209 44.98 -14.53 5.31
N VAL A 210 44.41 -15.73 5.34
CA VAL A 210 43.30 -16.16 6.20
C VAL A 210 43.88 -16.61 7.54
N ALA A 211 43.33 -16.11 8.65
CA ALA A 211 43.48 -16.71 9.98
C ALA A 211 42.13 -16.46 10.70
N SER A 212 41.27 -17.47 10.84
CA SER A 212 41.32 -18.59 11.80
C SER A 212 40.67 -18.23 13.13
N VAL A 213 39.54 -18.91 13.35
CA VAL A 213 38.67 -18.98 14.53
C VAL A 213 39.38 -19.66 15.70
N SER A 214 39.04 -19.29 16.92
CA SER A 214 39.04 -20.22 18.07
C SER A 214 37.83 -19.95 18.97
N PRO A 215 37.18 -21.00 19.51
CA PRO A 215 35.96 -20.94 20.31
C PRO A 215 36.26 -20.93 21.81
N ASP A 216 35.27 -20.55 22.62
CA ASP A 216 34.88 -21.14 23.91
C ASP A 216 34.25 -20.07 24.81
N HIS A 217 32.92 -20.11 24.97
CA HIS A 217 32.25 -19.79 26.24
C HIS A 217 30.84 -20.41 26.28
N ASP A 218 30.55 -21.04 27.41
CA ASP A 218 29.42 -21.93 27.71
C ASP A 218 28.06 -21.25 27.85
N ALA A 219 27.05 -22.02 27.42
CA ALA A 219 25.64 -22.13 27.78
C ALA A 219 25.00 -21.16 28.80
N SER A 220 23.87 -20.53 28.40
CA SER A 220 22.53 -20.83 28.97
C SER A 220 21.37 -20.26 28.11
N SER A 221 20.45 -21.15 27.72
CA SER A 221 18.99 -20.94 27.53
C SER A 221 18.46 -19.71 26.77
N ASP A 222 18.02 -19.94 25.53
CA ASP A 222 16.66 -19.60 25.09
C ASP A 222 16.29 -20.48 23.89
N ASP A 223 15.09 -21.06 23.95
CA ASP A 223 14.50 -21.99 22.98
C ASP A 223 14.21 -21.26 21.65
N HIS A 224 15.26 -21.06 20.85
CA HIS A 224 15.17 -20.53 19.50
C HIS A 224 14.87 -21.66 18.52
N SER A 225 13.57 -21.89 18.25
CA SER A 225 13.19 -22.46 16.96
C SER A 225 13.75 -21.54 15.85
N PRO A 226 14.55 -22.06 14.90
CA PRO A 226 15.11 -21.25 13.84
C PRO A 226 13.98 -20.90 12.87
N VAL A 227 13.42 -19.71 13.02
CA VAL A 227 12.61 -19.08 11.98
C VAL A 227 13.47 -19.05 10.72
N ASP A 228 12.99 -19.66 9.63
CA ASP A 228 13.75 -19.77 8.39
C ASP A 228 14.01 -18.38 7.79
N LEU A 229 15.19 -17.83 8.07
CA LEU A 229 15.66 -16.51 7.63
C LEU A 229 15.93 -16.42 6.12
N ARG A 230 15.50 -17.41 5.33
CA ARG A 230 15.70 -17.49 3.88
C ARG A 230 14.57 -16.89 3.06
N ARG A 231 13.53 -16.33 3.70
CA ARG A 231 12.50 -15.55 2.99
C ARG A 231 13.05 -14.17 2.57
N PRO A 232 12.72 -13.71 1.34
CA PRO A 232 13.08 -12.38 0.85
C PRO A 232 12.68 -11.22 1.79
N ARG A 233 13.65 -10.60 2.48
CA ARG A 233 13.43 -9.52 3.48
C ARG A 233 12.98 -8.16 2.90
N ILE A 234 11.80 -7.68 3.30
CA ILE A 234 11.21 -6.45 2.73
C ILE A 234 12.01 -5.17 3.05
N ALA A 235 12.72 -5.11 4.17
CA ALA A 235 13.84 -4.21 4.44
C ALA A 235 14.24 -4.44 5.90
N ASP A 236 15.53 -4.58 6.20
CA ASP A 236 15.97 -4.57 7.59
C ASP A 236 15.76 -3.16 8.15
N ALA A 237 14.96 -3.04 9.20
CA ALA A 237 14.75 -1.77 9.88
C ALA A 237 16.08 -1.38 10.55
N GLY A 238 16.76 -0.38 9.99
CA GLY A 238 18.10 0.04 10.42
C GLY A 238 18.25 0.41 11.90
N SER A 239 17.15 0.49 12.66
CA SER A 239 17.12 0.67 14.11
C SER A 239 15.95 -0.09 14.77
N ASP A 240 16.05 -0.37 16.08
CA ASP A 240 14.96 -0.99 16.85
C ASP A 240 13.69 -0.14 16.88
N GLU A 241 13.84 1.19 16.98
CA GLU A 241 12.68 2.08 16.91
C GLU A 241 11.98 2.03 15.55
N ALA A 242 12.75 1.90 14.46
CA ALA A 242 12.17 1.73 13.13
C ALA A 242 11.45 0.38 13.02
N ALA A 243 12.05 -0.69 13.56
CA ALA A 243 11.45 -2.02 13.59
C ALA A 243 10.12 -2.01 14.37
N GLN A 244 10.08 -1.33 15.52
CA GLN A 244 8.88 -1.16 16.31
C GLN A 244 7.79 -0.40 15.54
N ARG A 245 8.11 0.74 14.92
CA ARG A 245 7.13 1.52 14.13
C ARG A 245 6.57 0.71 12.95
N LEU A 246 7.41 -0.06 12.28
CA LEU A 246 7.00 -0.93 11.17
C LEU A 246 6.12 -2.10 11.66
N TRP A 247 6.45 -2.67 12.81
CA TRP A 247 5.64 -3.69 13.47
C TRP A 247 4.26 -3.16 13.87
N GLU A 248 4.18 -1.98 14.49
CA GLU A 248 2.92 -1.32 14.86
C GLU A 248 2.04 -1.06 13.63
N GLU A 249 2.64 -0.62 12.53
CA GLU A 249 1.94 -0.43 11.27
C GLU A 249 1.48 -1.75 10.64
N ALA A 250 2.28 -2.81 10.73
CA ALA A 250 1.86 -4.15 10.29
C ALA A 250 0.67 -4.65 11.12
N THR A 251 0.66 -4.42 12.43
CA THR A 251 -0.48 -4.74 13.30
C THR A 251 -1.74 -4.00 12.88
N ARG A 252 -1.65 -2.68 12.62
CA ARG A 252 -2.80 -1.91 12.11
C ARG A 252 -3.37 -2.48 10.81
N ARG A 253 -2.51 -2.87 9.87
CA ARG A 253 -2.95 -3.46 8.59
C ARG A 253 -3.58 -4.83 8.78
N HIS A 254 -3.04 -5.64 9.68
CA HIS A 254 -3.62 -6.93 10.03
C HIS A 254 -5.03 -6.74 10.61
N ASP A 255 -5.20 -5.79 11.53
CA ASP A 255 -6.51 -5.46 12.11
C ASP A 255 -7.51 -4.93 11.07
N GLU A 256 -7.05 -4.11 10.12
CA GLU A 256 -7.89 -3.64 9.01
C GLU A 256 -8.41 -4.81 8.17
N ILE A 257 -7.53 -5.75 7.82
CA ILE A 257 -7.91 -6.95 7.04
C ILE A 257 -8.90 -7.80 7.83
N LEU A 258 -8.66 -8.05 9.12
CA LEU A 258 -9.57 -8.79 9.99
C LEU A 258 -10.92 -8.09 10.15
N GLY A 259 -10.95 -6.77 10.23
CA GLY A 259 -12.20 -6.00 10.31
C GLY A 259 -13.03 -6.12 9.04
N VAL A 260 -12.40 -6.03 7.87
CA VAL A 260 -13.12 -6.20 6.59
C VAL A 260 -13.54 -7.66 6.40
N TYR A 261 -12.65 -8.62 6.64
CA TYR A 261 -12.95 -10.04 6.51
C TYR A 261 -14.05 -10.49 7.49
N GLY A 262 -14.01 -10.03 8.73
CA GLY A 262 -15.04 -10.34 9.73
C GLY A 262 -16.44 -9.90 9.30
N SER A 263 -16.56 -8.87 8.45
CA SER A 263 -17.87 -8.52 7.86
C SER A 263 -18.44 -9.65 7.00
N TYR A 264 -17.60 -10.37 6.25
CA TYR A 264 -18.02 -11.51 5.43
C TYR A 264 -18.37 -12.75 6.26
N GLU A 265 -17.74 -12.93 7.42
CA GLU A 265 -18.05 -14.04 8.33
C GLU A 265 -19.30 -13.80 9.20
N LEU A 266 -19.60 -12.54 9.49
CA LEU A 266 -20.67 -12.18 10.44
C LEU A 266 -21.97 -11.74 9.75
N ASP A 267 -21.91 -11.20 8.53
CA ASP A 267 -23.09 -10.73 7.80
C ASP A 267 -23.67 -11.83 6.89
N PRO A 268 -24.85 -12.39 7.21
CA PRO A 268 -25.49 -13.39 6.37
C PRO A 268 -25.81 -12.89 4.95
N ALA A 269 -26.04 -11.60 4.75
CA ALA A 269 -26.30 -11.05 3.43
C ALA A 269 -25.06 -11.12 2.53
N LEU A 270 -23.87 -10.91 3.09
CA LEU A 270 -22.61 -11.03 2.36
C LEU A 270 -22.29 -12.49 2.05
N LEU A 271 -22.53 -13.41 2.98
CA LEU A 271 -22.45 -14.85 2.76
C LEU A 271 -23.31 -15.29 1.56
N LEU A 272 -24.59 -14.92 1.57
CA LEU A 272 -25.54 -15.32 0.52
C LEU A 272 -25.19 -14.72 -0.84
N ARG A 273 -24.59 -13.53 -0.87
CA ARG A 273 -24.26 -12.81 -2.09
C ARG A 273 -22.91 -13.21 -2.68
N TYR A 274 -21.91 -13.43 -1.83
CA TYR A 274 -20.52 -13.70 -2.22
C TYR A 274 -19.96 -14.92 -1.47
N PRO A 275 -20.59 -16.11 -1.60
CA PRO A 275 -20.19 -17.30 -0.83
C PRO A 275 -18.74 -17.72 -1.10
N ALA A 276 -18.23 -17.47 -2.32
CA ALA A 276 -16.86 -17.77 -2.68
C ALA A 276 -15.78 -17.07 -1.82
N VAL A 277 -16.09 -15.96 -1.16
CA VAL A 277 -15.11 -15.23 -0.33
C VAL A 277 -14.80 -15.98 0.97
N THR A 278 -15.76 -16.74 1.51
CA THR A 278 -15.63 -17.49 2.76
C THR A 278 -15.52 -19.00 2.54
N ASP A 279 -15.85 -19.48 1.34
CA ASP A 279 -15.78 -20.90 1.01
C ASP A 279 -14.32 -21.38 0.85
N VAL A 280 -13.87 -22.19 1.81
CA VAL A 280 -12.51 -22.77 1.83
C VAL A 280 -12.26 -23.79 0.71
N THR A 281 -13.25 -24.16 -0.10
CA THR A 281 -13.01 -24.98 -1.30
C THR A 281 -12.44 -24.16 -2.46
N VAL A 282 -12.57 -22.83 -2.41
CA VAL A 282 -12.03 -21.91 -3.41
C VAL A 282 -10.54 -21.65 -3.16
N GLU A 283 -9.71 -21.84 -4.18
CA GLU A 283 -8.23 -21.74 -4.09
C GLU A 283 -7.76 -20.38 -3.55
N GLN A 284 -8.36 -19.28 -3.99
CA GLN A 284 -7.99 -17.93 -3.52
C GLN A 284 -8.33 -17.74 -2.04
N THR A 285 -9.41 -18.35 -1.56
CA THR A 285 -9.82 -18.34 -0.16
C THR A 285 -8.88 -19.18 0.69
N GLN A 286 -8.50 -20.38 0.22
CA GLN A 286 -7.46 -21.19 0.88
C GLN A 286 -6.14 -20.42 1.00
N THR A 287 -5.70 -19.77 -0.07
CA THR A 287 -4.46 -18.98 -0.08
C THR A 287 -4.52 -17.84 0.93
N PHE A 288 -5.68 -17.19 1.08
CA PHE A 288 -5.91 -16.18 2.11
C PHE A 288 -5.80 -16.77 3.52
N HIS A 289 -6.48 -17.88 3.81
CA HIS A 289 -6.42 -18.52 5.13
C HIS A 289 -5.02 -18.98 5.51
N LEU A 290 -4.26 -19.58 4.58
CA LEU A 290 -2.87 -19.96 4.82
C LEU A 290 -1.99 -18.74 5.15
N ALA A 291 -2.19 -17.62 4.45
CA ALA A 291 -1.47 -16.39 4.75
C ALA A 291 -1.91 -15.75 6.07
N LEU A 292 -3.19 -15.92 6.45
CA LEU A 292 -3.74 -15.42 7.71
C LEU A 292 -3.18 -16.20 8.90
N ASP A 293 -3.11 -17.53 8.79
CA ASP A 293 -2.54 -18.41 9.81
C ASP A 293 -1.07 -18.07 10.05
N GLU A 294 -0.29 -17.91 8.97
CA GLU A 294 1.11 -17.51 9.05
C GLU A 294 1.30 -16.13 9.73
N ALA A 295 0.46 -15.15 9.38
CA ALA A 295 0.52 -13.81 9.99
C ALA A 295 0.12 -13.86 11.47
N THR A 296 -0.89 -14.66 11.80
CA THR A 296 -1.39 -14.84 13.17
C THR A 296 -0.37 -15.54 14.05
N ALA A 297 0.33 -16.56 13.56
CA ALA A 297 1.39 -17.25 14.29
C ALA A 297 2.55 -16.34 14.68
N LEU A 298 2.84 -15.32 13.86
CA LEU A 298 3.89 -14.34 14.11
C LEU A 298 3.44 -13.15 14.96
N ARG A 299 2.13 -12.95 15.12
CA ARG A 299 1.55 -11.84 15.88
C ARG A 299 1.86 -11.96 17.37
N THR A 300 2.13 -10.82 18.00
CA THR A 300 2.35 -10.68 19.45
C THR A 300 1.52 -9.51 19.97
N ASP A 301 1.22 -9.49 21.28
CA ASP A 301 0.44 -8.38 21.89
C ASP A 301 1.24 -7.08 21.97
N ALA A 302 2.55 -7.20 22.17
CA ALA A 302 3.50 -6.10 22.21
C ALA A 302 4.69 -6.38 21.28
N TYR A 303 5.47 -5.34 21.00
CA TYR A 303 6.68 -5.46 20.19
C TYR A 303 7.63 -6.53 20.80
N PRO A 304 8.06 -7.54 20.03
CA PRO A 304 8.79 -8.69 20.57
C PRO A 304 10.25 -8.41 20.97
N GLY A 305 10.75 -7.18 20.82
CA GLY A 305 12.15 -6.85 21.08
C GLY A 305 13.16 -7.45 20.08
N ASN A 306 12.68 -8.22 19.10
CA ASN A 306 13.48 -8.91 18.10
C ASN A 306 13.13 -8.41 16.69
N ARG A 307 14.10 -7.74 16.05
CA ARG A 307 13.94 -7.18 14.69
C ARG A 307 13.62 -8.24 13.64
N GLY A 308 14.24 -9.42 13.72
CA GLY A 308 14.00 -10.50 12.77
C GLY A 308 12.56 -11.01 12.82
N ARG A 309 11.98 -11.11 14.02
CA ARG A 309 10.56 -11.49 14.19
C ARG A 309 9.62 -10.39 13.70
N ALA A 310 9.96 -9.13 13.96
CA ALA A 310 9.17 -7.99 13.49
C ALA A 310 9.15 -7.89 11.95
N ASP A 311 10.30 -8.10 11.30
CA ASP A 311 10.41 -8.15 9.83
C ASP A 311 9.66 -9.35 9.24
N ALA A 312 9.78 -10.54 9.83
CA ALA A 312 9.01 -11.71 9.41
C ALA A 312 7.50 -11.47 9.51
N TYR A 313 7.03 -10.85 10.60
CA TYR A 313 5.63 -10.46 10.75
C TYR A 313 5.19 -9.46 9.68
N GLN A 314 5.99 -8.41 9.44
CA GLN A 314 5.70 -7.43 8.39
C GLN A 314 5.57 -8.08 7.01
N GLN A 315 6.47 -9.00 6.67
CA GLN A 315 6.43 -9.75 5.41
C GLN A 315 5.18 -10.61 5.30
N SER A 316 4.85 -11.32 6.38
CA SER A 316 3.64 -12.15 6.43
C SER A 316 2.37 -11.32 6.26
N VAL A 317 2.26 -10.17 6.94
CA VAL A 317 1.12 -9.26 6.77
C VAL A 317 1.04 -8.68 5.35
N ALA A 318 2.19 -8.39 4.72
CA ALA A 318 2.20 -7.95 3.32
C ALA A 318 1.74 -9.06 2.37
N ALA A 319 2.08 -10.32 2.63
CA ALA A 319 1.59 -11.47 1.86
C ALA A 319 0.08 -11.69 2.09
N LEU A 320 -0.37 -11.66 3.35
CA LEU A 320 -1.77 -11.70 3.75
C LEU A 320 -2.60 -10.65 3.01
N ARG A 321 -2.13 -9.39 2.97
CA ARG A 321 -2.82 -8.32 2.25
C ARG A 321 -3.01 -8.63 0.76
N ARG A 322 -1.99 -9.16 0.09
CA ARG A 322 -2.08 -9.53 -1.33
C ARG A 322 -3.07 -10.69 -1.54
N ALA A 323 -3.01 -11.71 -0.68
CA ALA A 323 -3.93 -12.83 -0.71
C ALA A 323 -5.37 -12.39 -0.47
N TRP A 324 -5.60 -11.49 0.48
CA TRP A 324 -6.93 -10.90 0.75
C TRP A 324 -7.49 -10.15 -0.47
N ILE A 325 -6.71 -9.25 -1.07
CA ILE A 325 -7.16 -8.50 -2.26
C ILE A 325 -7.50 -9.44 -3.42
N ALA A 326 -6.71 -10.50 -3.61
CA ALA A 326 -6.97 -11.50 -4.65
C ALA A 326 -8.24 -12.30 -4.35
N CYS A 327 -8.41 -12.77 -3.11
CA CYS A 327 -9.58 -13.49 -2.62
C CYS A 327 -10.86 -12.66 -2.81
N GLU A 328 -10.91 -11.44 -2.26
CA GLU A 328 -12.09 -10.59 -2.33
C GLU A 328 -12.46 -10.24 -3.77
N LYS A 329 -11.48 -9.87 -4.59
CA LYS A 329 -11.70 -9.55 -6.01
C LYS A 329 -12.22 -10.75 -6.78
N HIS A 330 -11.68 -11.93 -6.51
CA HIS A 330 -12.13 -13.17 -7.15
C HIS A 330 -13.54 -13.53 -6.69
N GLY A 331 -13.76 -13.62 -5.37
CA GLY A 331 -15.04 -14.00 -4.78
C GLY A 331 -16.18 -13.06 -5.16
N ARG A 332 -15.94 -11.74 -5.24
CA ARG A 332 -16.95 -10.80 -5.75
C ARG A 332 -17.22 -10.94 -7.24
N ARG A 333 -16.22 -11.32 -8.03
CA ARG A 333 -16.38 -11.52 -9.48
C ARG A 333 -17.18 -12.78 -9.78
N ILE A 334 -16.87 -13.88 -9.10
CA ILE A 334 -17.53 -15.17 -9.35
C ILE A 334 -18.86 -15.27 -8.60
N GLY A 335 -18.99 -14.67 -7.42
CA GLY A 335 -20.17 -14.78 -6.56
C GLY A 335 -20.50 -16.24 -6.26
N ALA A 336 -21.70 -16.67 -6.61
CA ALA A 336 -22.14 -18.07 -6.55
C ALA A 336 -21.88 -18.85 -7.86
N GLY A 337 -21.18 -18.28 -8.84
CA GLY A 337 -21.04 -18.82 -10.19
C GLY A 337 -20.39 -20.20 -10.28
N TYR A 338 -19.60 -20.59 -9.28
CA TYR A 338 -18.95 -21.91 -9.17
C TYR A 338 -19.90 -23.04 -8.75
N LEU A 339 -21.10 -22.70 -8.26
CA LEU A 339 -22.12 -23.67 -7.86
C LEU A 339 -22.96 -24.13 -9.06
N GLU A 340 -23.61 -25.28 -8.91
CA GLU A 340 -24.58 -25.78 -9.88
C GLU A 340 -25.78 -24.83 -10.03
N PRO A 341 -26.44 -24.77 -11.21
CA PRO A 341 -27.53 -23.83 -11.46
C PRO A 341 -28.64 -23.86 -10.41
N ALA A 342 -29.07 -25.05 -9.97
CA ALA A 342 -30.12 -25.20 -8.96
C ALA A 342 -29.72 -24.61 -7.60
N ASP A 343 -28.45 -24.78 -7.21
CA ASP A 343 -27.90 -24.28 -5.95
C ASP A 343 -27.70 -22.76 -6.00
N ARG A 344 -27.36 -22.21 -7.17
CA ARG A 344 -27.33 -20.75 -7.40
C ARG A 344 -28.70 -20.12 -7.26
N ASP A 345 -29.73 -20.74 -7.84
CA ASP A 345 -31.11 -20.25 -7.76
C ASP A 345 -31.64 -20.32 -6.31
N ALA A 346 -31.24 -21.36 -5.56
CA ALA A 346 -31.56 -21.47 -4.14
C ALA A 346 -30.92 -20.34 -3.32
N LEU A 347 -29.65 -20.00 -3.55
CA LEU A 347 -28.99 -18.88 -2.87
C LEU A 347 -29.59 -17.52 -3.26
N ASP A 348 -29.90 -17.29 -4.54
CA ASP A 348 -30.56 -16.06 -4.97
C ASP A 348 -31.95 -15.91 -4.32
N THR A 349 -32.69 -17.03 -4.21
CA THR A 349 -33.96 -17.08 -3.49
C THR A 349 -33.77 -16.76 -2.00
N ALA A 350 -32.77 -17.36 -1.35
CA ALA A 350 -32.45 -17.08 0.05
C ALA A 350 -32.07 -15.60 0.25
N LEU A 351 -31.27 -15.00 -0.64
CA LEU A 351 -30.91 -13.58 -0.56
C LEU A 351 -32.13 -12.66 -0.71
N LYS A 352 -33.08 -12.99 -1.59
CA LYS A 352 -34.33 -12.24 -1.73
C LYS A 352 -35.18 -12.34 -0.47
N LEU A 353 -35.36 -13.56 0.06
CA LEU A 353 -36.11 -13.79 1.30
C LEU A 353 -35.49 -13.04 2.48
N TYR A 354 -34.16 -13.04 2.59
CA TYR A 354 -33.43 -12.30 3.62
C TYR A 354 -33.72 -10.80 3.54
N LYS A 355 -33.63 -10.20 2.35
CA LYS A 355 -33.95 -8.77 2.15
C LYS A 355 -35.42 -8.46 2.43
N HIS A 356 -36.35 -9.36 2.11
CA HIS A 356 -37.75 -9.21 2.47
C HIS A 356 -37.97 -9.27 3.98
N ALA A 357 -37.23 -10.11 4.70
CA ALA A 357 -37.25 -10.15 6.14
C ALA A 357 -36.75 -8.82 6.75
N GLU A 358 -35.62 -8.29 6.27
CA GLU A 358 -35.10 -7.00 6.73
C GLU A 358 -36.06 -5.83 6.47
N ALA A 359 -36.77 -5.86 5.35
CA ALA A 359 -37.72 -4.82 4.97
C ALA A 359 -39.11 -4.97 5.61
N SER A 360 -39.46 -6.15 6.14
CA SER A 360 -40.77 -6.39 6.75
C SER A 360 -40.84 -5.74 8.14
N SER A 361 -41.97 -5.12 8.46
CA SER A 361 -42.27 -4.56 9.77
C SER A 361 -43.00 -5.55 10.70
N THR A 362 -43.35 -6.74 10.22
CA THR A 362 -44.14 -7.72 10.97
C THR A 362 -43.26 -8.86 11.48
N PRO A 363 -43.12 -9.06 12.81
CA PRO A 363 -42.24 -10.10 13.37
C PRO A 363 -42.57 -11.54 12.90
N ALA A 364 -43.84 -11.87 12.71
CA ALA A 364 -44.26 -13.19 12.21
C ALA A 364 -43.82 -13.44 10.75
N GLU A 365 -43.84 -12.41 9.91
CA GLU A 365 -43.34 -12.50 8.54
C GLU A 365 -41.82 -12.61 8.53
N GLN A 366 -41.11 -11.81 9.34
CA GLN A 366 -39.66 -11.90 9.51
C GLN A 366 -39.24 -13.31 9.92
N ALA A 367 -39.92 -13.91 10.90
CA ALA A 367 -39.63 -15.26 11.36
C ALA A 367 -39.82 -16.31 10.25
N THR A 368 -40.87 -16.15 9.44
CA THR A 368 -41.14 -17.04 8.30
C THR A 368 -40.04 -16.93 7.23
N TYR A 369 -39.64 -15.71 6.88
CA TYR A 369 -38.60 -15.48 5.89
C TYR A 369 -37.22 -15.94 6.37
N TYR A 370 -36.79 -15.54 7.57
CA TYR A 370 -35.51 -15.99 8.13
C TYR A 370 -35.46 -17.50 8.34
N GLY A 371 -36.56 -18.12 8.79
CA GLY A 371 -36.68 -19.56 8.90
C GLY A 371 -36.44 -20.26 7.56
N ARG A 372 -37.04 -19.75 6.48
CA ARG A 372 -36.84 -20.30 5.13
C ARG A 372 -35.42 -20.10 4.60
N VAL A 373 -34.79 -18.95 4.87
CA VAL A 373 -33.37 -18.69 4.53
C VAL A 373 -32.47 -19.71 5.23
N ARG A 374 -32.67 -19.88 6.54
CA ARG A 374 -31.94 -20.87 7.35
C ARG A 374 -32.07 -22.27 6.76
N ASP A 375 -33.29 -22.71 6.46
CA ASP A 375 -33.52 -24.07 5.95
C ASP A 375 -32.82 -24.31 4.60
N ILE A 376 -32.79 -23.30 3.71
CA ILE A 376 -32.03 -23.37 2.45
C ILE A 376 -30.53 -23.52 2.73
N VAL A 377 -29.97 -22.65 3.58
CA VAL A 377 -28.53 -22.66 3.89
C VAL A 377 -28.13 -23.97 4.56
N THR A 378 -28.87 -24.45 5.56
CA THR A 378 -28.61 -25.74 6.23
C THR A 378 -28.67 -26.89 5.22
N THR A 379 -29.67 -26.93 4.35
CA THR A 379 -29.79 -28.00 3.34
C THR A 379 -28.60 -28.01 2.38
N MET A 380 -28.09 -26.85 1.98
CA MET A 380 -26.92 -26.73 1.11
C MET A 380 -25.62 -27.12 1.83
N SER A 381 -25.50 -26.76 3.11
CA SER A 381 -24.37 -27.15 3.97
C SER A 381 -24.33 -28.66 4.22
N ASP A 382 -25.48 -29.28 4.52
CA ASP A 382 -25.58 -30.73 4.76
C ASP A 382 -25.23 -31.55 3.52
N ARG A 383 -25.49 -31.00 2.33
CA ARG A 383 -25.08 -31.59 1.04
C ARG A 383 -23.59 -31.38 0.73
N GLY A 384 -22.88 -30.57 1.52
CA GLY A 384 -21.47 -30.21 1.29
C GLY A 384 -21.25 -29.29 0.08
N VAL A 385 -22.29 -28.62 -0.40
CA VAL A 385 -22.20 -27.71 -1.56
C VAL A 385 -21.78 -26.31 -1.13
N LEU A 386 -22.17 -25.91 0.08
CA LEU A 386 -21.81 -24.65 0.69
C LEU A 386 -21.07 -24.91 2.00
N HIS A 387 -19.97 -24.21 2.24
CA HIS A 387 -19.21 -24.29 3.49
C HIS A 387 -19.27 -22.94 4.21
N PRO A 388 -20.41 -22.58 4.81
CA PRO A 388 -20.54 -21.28 5.47
C PRO A 388 -19.77 -21.26 6.80
N PRO A 389 -19.22 -20.11 7.22
CA PRO A 389 -18.68 -19.93 8.56
C PRO A 389 -19.73 -20.21 9.63
N GLU A 390 -19.33 -20.85 10.73
CA GLU A 390 -20.23 -21.17 11.85
C GLU A 390 -20.88 -19.91 12.43
N ALA A 391 -20.15 -18.79 12.47
CA ALA A 391 -20.65 -17.52 12.97
C ALA A 391 -21.83 -16.97 12.15
N ALA A 392 -21.76 -17.01 10.81
CA ALA A 392 -22.85 -16.59 9.93
C ALA A 392 -24.11 -17.43 10.13
N VAL A 393 -23.92 -18.75 10.29
CA VAL A 393 -25.03 -19.68 10.56
C VAL A 393 -25.63 -19.40 11.94
N ALA A 394 -24.80 -19.20 12.96
CA ALA A 394 -25.25 -18.85 14.31
C ALA A 394 -26.04 -17.54 14.34
N GLU A 395 -25.60 -16.51 13.61
CA GLU A 395 -26.35 -15.26 13.47
C GLU A 395 -27.69 -15.47 12.76
N LEU A 396 -27.75 -16.27 11.68
CA LEU A 396 -29.02 -16.66 11.04
C LEU A 396 -29.98 -17.34 12.03
N HIS A 397 -29.48 -18.23 12.89
CA HIS A 397 -30.29 -18.83 13.95
C HIS A 397 -30.76 -17.81 14.98
N ALA A 398 -29.88 -16.87 15.36
CA ALA A 398 -30.18 -15.83 16.34
C ALA A 398 -31.25 -14.85 15.84
N VAL A 399 -31.15 -14.36 14.60
CA VAL A 399 -32.16 -13.46 14.01
C VAL A 399 -33.50 -14.15 13.85
N THR A 400 -33.51 -15.44 13.48
CA THR A 400 -34.74 -16.24 13.38
C THR A 400 -35.40 -16.38 14.75
N ARG A 401 -34.64 -16.68 15.80
CA ARG A 401 -35.16 -16.81 17.17
C ARG A 401 -35.75 -15.48 17.67
N ARG A 402 -35.03 -14.38 17.49
CA ARG A 402 -35.48 -13.03 17.87
C ARG A 402 -36.82 -12.68 17.19
N ALA A 403 -36.98 -13.01 15.92
CA ALA A 403 -38.22 -12.78 15.20
C ALA A 403 -39.38 -13.65 15.72
N LEU A 404 -39.13 -14.91 16.07
CA LEU A 404 -40.14 -15.80 16.66
C LEU A 404 -40.59 -15.33 18.04
N GLU A 405 -39.66 -14.92 18.90
CA GLU A 405 -39.95 -14.38 20.23
C GLU A 405 -40.76 -13.08 20.15
N ALA A 406 -40.42 -12.18 19.22
CA ALA A 406 -41.16 -10.94 18.99
C ALA A 406 -42.57 -11.17 18.40
N GLY A 407 -42.77 -12.28 17.68
CA GLY A 407 -44.07 -12.66 17.13
C GLY A 407 -44.98 -13.42 18.11
N THR A 408 -44.44 -13.90 19.23
CA THR A 408 -45.21 -14.62 20.24
C THR A 408 -45.76 -13.63 21.28
N PRO A 409 -47.08 -13.48 21.46
CA PRO A 409 -47.63 -12.56 22.45
C PRO A 409 -47.17 -13.00 23.85
N GLN A 410 -46.55 -12.10 24.61
CA GLN A 410 -46.18 -12.35 26.01
C GLN A 410 -47.48 -12.49 26.81
N VAL A 411 -47.71 -13.68 27.36
CA VAL A 411 -48.90 -14.05 28.15
C VAL A 411 -48.77 -13.56 29.59
#